data_AF-A0A8T5QNB1-F1
#
_entry.id   AF-A0A8T5QNB1-F1
#
_cell.length_a   1.000
_cell.length_b   1.000
_cell.length_c   1.000
_cell.angle_alpha   90.00
_cell.angle_beta   90.00
_cell.angle_gamma   90.00
#
_symmetry.space_group_name_H-M   'P 1'
#
loop_
_entity.id
_entity.type
_entity.pdbx_description
1 polymer ?
#
loop_
_entity_poly.entity_id
_entity_poly.type
_entity_poly.pdbx_seq_one_letter_code
_entity_poly.pdbx_strand_id
1 'polypeptide(L)'
;MRVNELKTYTFILCMLFTSVILITSIMNWSVLLESEEDESSIKSFINLEKLAPPTHLVGYFILTSLWFFYFVICKVKNPFSLAITIGMFIGMSTEVIQFFLPYRFFDFWDIIINFAGALTSGIFYHIFFDFRKRFYRLNKK
;
A
#
# COMPACT_ATOMS: atom_id res chain seq x y z
N MET A 1 -24.76 -13.14 5.18
CA MET A 1 -24.13 -12.33 4.12
C MET A 1 -23.67 -13.27 3.00
N ARG A 2 -24.06 -13.01 1.75
CA ARG A 2 -23.68 -13.87 0.62
C ARG A 2 -22.19 -13.69 0.31
N VAL A 3 -21.52 -14.74 -0.14
CA VAL A 3 -20.07 -14.72 -0.46
C VAL A 3 -19.72 -13.59 -1.44
N ASN A 4 -20.60 -13.28 -2.40
CA ASN A 4 -20.38 -12.20 -3.37
C ASN A 4 -20.49 -10.80 -2.74
N GLU A 5 -21.34 -10.64 -1.73
CA GLU A 5 -21.46 -9.38 -0.97
C GLU A 5 -20.16 -9.14 -0.19
N LEU A 6 -19.59 -10.18 0.45
CA LEU A 6 -18.32 -10.07 1.18
C LEU A 6 -17.17 -9.65 0.26
N LYS A 7 -17.04 -10.27 -0.92
CA LYS A 7 -16.02 -9.89 -1.92
C LYS A 7 -16.14 -8.42 -2.32
N THR A 8 -17.36 -7.96 -2.55
CA THR A 8 -17.65 -6.58 -2.96
C THR A 8 -17.29 -5.59 -1.85
N TYR A 9 -17.68 -5.88 -0.60
CA TYR A 9 -17.33 -5.03 0.53
C TYR A 9 -15.83 -5.00 0.80
N THR A 10 -15.13 -6.14 0.72
CA THR A 10 -13.67 -6.16 0.89
C THR A 10 -12.99 -5.33 -0.20
N PHE A 11 -13.45 -5.41 -1.45
CA PHE A 11 -12.92 -4.58 -2.54
C PHE A 11 -13.15 -3.08 -2.29
N ILE A 12 -14.37 -2.70 -1.93
CA ILE A 12 -14.71 -1.30 -1.62
C ILE A 12 -13.87 -0.80 -0.44
N LEU A 13 -13.69 -1.62 0.60
CA LEU A 13 -12.86 -1.29 1.75
C LEU A 13 -11.40 -1.05 1.35
N CYS A 14 -10.84 -1.89 0.46
CA CYS A 14 -9.49 -1.69 -0.08
C CYS A 14 -9.40 -0.34 -0.81
N MET A 15 -10.36 -0.04 -1.69
CA MET A 15 -10.39 1.20 -2.46
C MET A 15 -10.51 2.44 -1.55
N LEU A 16 -11.43 2.41 -0.58
CA LEU A 16 -11.61 3.49 0.40
C LEU A 16 -10.35 3.70 1.23
N PHE A 17 -9.74 2.64 1.74
CA PHE A 17 -8.53 2.77 2.56
C PHE A 17 -7.35 3.31 1.74
N THR A 18 -7.22 2.87 0.48
CA THR A 18 -6.23 3.44 -0.47
C THR A 18 -6.44 4.94 -0.63
N SER A 19 -7.69 5.38 -0.82
CA SER A 19 -8.02 6.80 -0.96
C SER A 19 -7.76 7.61 0.31
N VAL A 20 -7.99 7.04 1.50
CA VAL A 20 -7.69 7.69 2.79
C VAL A 20 -6.19 7.84 2.98
N ILE A 21 -5.39 6.80 2.72
CA ILE A 21 -3.92 6.91 2.79
C ILE A 21 -3.45 8.02 1.85
N LEU A 22 -3.92 8.02 0.60
CA LEU A 22 -3.60 9.04 -0.38
C LEU A 22 -3.89 10.44 0.17
N ILE A 23 -5.11 10.68 0.66
CA ILE A 23 -5.51 11.99 1.22
C ILE A 23 -4.65 12.36 2.44
N THR A 24 -4.38 11.42 3.35
CA THR A 24 -3.56 11.71 4.54
C THR A 24 -2.10 11.99 4.20
N SER A 25 -1.52 11.33 3.20
CA SER A 25 -0.19 11.65 2.68
C SER A 25 -0.13 13.04 2.06
N ILE A 26 -1.22 13.50 1.44
CA ILE A 26 -1.36 14.85 0.91
C ILE A 26 -1.47 15.88 2.05
N MET A 27 -2.33 15.62 3.04
CA MET A 27 -2.59 16.55 4.15
C MET A 27 -1.42 16.66 5.14
N ASN A 28 -0.71 15.56 5.41
CA ASN A 28 0.44 15.60 6.33
C ASN A 28 1.59 16.45 5.77
N TRP A 29 1.70 16.56 4.44
CA TRP A 29 2.67 17.40 3.76
C TRP A 29 2.30 18.89 3.82
N SER A 30 1.03 19.25 3.65
CA SER A 30 0.59 20.65 3.76
C SER A 30 0.86 21.26 5.13
N VAL A 31 0.89 20.45 6.19
CA VAL A 31 1.20 20.89 7.57
C VAL A 31 2.70 21.13 7.77
N LEU A 32 3.57 20.35 7.14
CA LEU A 32 5.03 20.53 7.23
C LEU A 32 5.49 21.79 6.47
N LEU A 33 4.83 22.14 5.37
CA LEU A 33 5.13 23.34 4.58
C LEU A 33 4.91 24.67 5.32
N GLU A 34 4.06 24.70 6.36
CA GLU A 34 3.92 25.88 7.22
C GLU A 34 5.10 26.07 8.20
N SER A 35 6.00 25.09 8.33
CA SER A 35 7.06 25.08 9.36
C SER A 35 8.49 25.38 8.86
N GLU A 36 8.71 25.55 7.54
CA GLU A 36 10.05 25.63 6.93
C GLU A 36 10.74 27.02 6.94
N GLU A 37 10.25 28.02 7.67
CA GLU A 37 10.87 29.37 7.70
C GLU A 37 12.23 29.47 8.47
N ASP A 38 12.78 28.40 9.04
CA ASP A 38 13.99 28.47 9.91
C ASP A 38 15.14 27.54 9.45
N GLU A 39 15.80 27.90 8.34
CA GLU A 39 16.49 27.00 7.40
C GLU A 39 17.88 26.44 7.81
N SER A 40 18.49 26.83 8.95
CA SER A 40 19.92 26.53 9.18
C SER A 40 20.23 25.33 10.08
N SER A 41 19.34 24.96 11.01
CA SER A 41 19.55 23.83 11.94
C SER A 41 18.86 22.53 11.50
N ILE A 42 18.01 22.60 10.46
CA ILE A 42 17.08 21.54 10.04
C ILE A 42 17.76 20.51 9.09
N LYS A 43 18.83 20.88 8.38
CA LYS A 43 19.49 20.02 7.37
C LYS A 43 20.09 18.71 7.92
N SER A 44 20.42 18.63 9.21
CA SER A 44 20.86 17.37 9.85
C SER A 44 19.69 16.50 10.33
N PHE A 45 18.53 17.10 10.66
CA PHE A 45 17.28 16.38 10.97
C PHE A 45 16.59 15.82 9.72
N ILE A 46 16.70 16.51 8.57
CA ILE A 46 16.11 16.12 7.27
C ILE A 46 16.63 14.75 6.77
N ASN A 47 17.85 14.33 7.14
CA ASN A 47 18.35 13.02 6.74
C ASN A 47 17.71 11.85 7.50
N LEU A 48 17.10 12.10 8.67
CA LEU A 48 16.31 11.12 9.43
C LEU A 48 14.83 11.14 9.02
N GLU A 49 14.32 12.29 8.57
CA GLU A 49 12.94 12.47 8.10
C GLU A 49 12.68 11.87 6.70
N LYS A 50 13.74 11.66 5.91
CA LYS A 50 13.69 10.83 4.69
C LYS A 50 13.37 9.36 4.96
N LEU A 51 13.50 8.89 6.19
CA LEU A 51 12.93 7.61 6.58
C LEU A 51 11.43 7.82 6.70
N ALA A 52 10.67 7.25 5.76
CA ALA A 52 9.22 7.43 5.67
C ALA A 52 8.57 7.50 7.07
N PRO A 53 7.80 8.57 7.37
CA PRO A 53 7.23 8.75 8.70
C PRO A 53 6.50 7.46 9.12
N PRO A 54 6.52 7.08 10.40
CA PRO A 54 5.88 5.84 10.87
C PRO A 54 4.44 5.66 10.39
N THR A 55 3.73 6.77 10.15
CA THR A 55 2.38 6.82 9.59
C THR A 55 2.30 6.25 8.17
N HIS A 56 3.29 6.49 7.30
CA HIS A 56 3.35 5.93 5.95
C HIS A 56 3.60 4.43 5.98
N LEU A 57 4.51 3.96 6.84
CA LEU A 57 4.76 2.53 7.01
C LEU A 57 3.51 1.78 7.49
N VAL A 58 2.80 2.34 8.47
CA VAL A 58 1.53 1.78 8.97
C VAL A 58 0.46 1.79 7.88
N GLY A 59 0.34 2.89 7.12
CA GLY A 59 -0.59 2.98 6.00
C GLY A 59 -0.34 1.89 4.95
N TYR A 60 0.90 1.76 4.49
CA TYR A 60 1.29 0.73 3.52
C TYR A 60 1.10 -0.69 4.07
N PHE A 61 1.36 -0.92 5.36
CA PHE A 61 1.12 -2.22 5.99
C PHE A 61 -0.36 -2.61 6.00
N ILE A 62 -1.25 -1.67 6.36
CA ILE A 62 -2.69 -1.91 6.37
C ILE A 62 -3.20 -2.13 4.93
N LEU A 63 -2.76 -1.30 3.98
CA LEU A 63 -3.12 -1.43 2.57
C LEU A 63 -2.72 -2.80 2.00
N THR A 64 -1.48 -3.21 2.28
CA THR A 64 -0.95 -4.53 1.85
C THR A 64 -1.76 -5.67 2.47
N SER A 65 -2.14 -5.54 3.74
CA SER A 65 -2.97 -6.52 4.45
C SER A 65 -4.37 -6.64 3.87
N LEU A 66 -5.00 -5.51 3.53
CA LEU A 66 -6.31 -5.47 2.89
C LEU A 66 -6.31 -6.16 1.53
N TRP A 67 -5.31 -5.88 0.69
CA TRP A 67 -5.14 -6.56 -0.60
C TRP A 67 -4.90 -8.06 -0.44
N PHE A 68 -4.10 -8.48 0.54
CA PHE A 68 -3.92 -9.89 0.86
C PHE A 68 -5.25 -10.57 1.22
N PHE A 69 -6.03 -9.97 2.13
CA PHE A 69 -7.35 -10.51 2.49
C PHE A 69 -8.30 -10.56 1.30
N TYR A 70 -8.30 -9.53 0.46
CA TYR A 70 -9.08 -9.53 -0.78
C TYR A 70 -8.71 -10.73 -1.67
N PHE A 71 -7.43 -11.00 -1.90
CA PHE A 71 -6.99 -12.14 -2.71
C PHE A 71 -7.42 -13.48 -2.12
N VAL A 72 -7.31 -13.64 -0.79
CA VAL A 72 -7.71 -14.85 -0.06
C VAL A 72 -9.23 -15.08 -0.12
N ILE A 73 -10.03 -14.06 0.17
CA ILE A 73 -11.50 -14.15 0.20
C ILE A 73 -12.05 -14.37 -1.22
N CYS A 74 -11.49 -13.66 -2.20
CA CYS A 74 -11.99 -13.71 -3.57
C CYS A 74 -11.55 -14.97 -4.33
N LYS A 75 -10.53 -15.69 -3.83
CA LYS A 75 -9.87 -16.81 -4.51
C LYS A 75 -9.41 -16.41 -5.92
N VAL A 76 -8.71 -15.28 -6.00
CA VAL A 76 -8.22 -14.74 -7.28
C VAL A 76 -7.31 -15.78 -7.93
N LYS A 77 -7.54 -16.07 -9.22
CA LYS A 77 -6.79 -17.10 -9.97
C LYS A 77 -5.31 -16.74 -10.15
N ASN A 78 -5.01 -15.47 -10.37
CA ASN A 78 -3.63 -14.96 -10.53
C ASN A 78 -3.41 -13.72 -9.64
N PRO A 79 -3.29 -13.93 -8.32
CA PRO A 79 -3.20 -12.83 -7.37
C PRO A 79 -1.89 -12.07 -7.50
N PHE A 80 -0.81 -12.72 -7.94
CA PHE A 80 0.48 -12.08 -8.14
C PHE A 80 0.45 -11.03 -9.27
N SER A 81 -0.07 -11.42 -10.45
CA SER A 81 -0.22 -10.48 -11.57
C SER A 81 -1.19 -9.34 -11.23
N LEU A 82 -2.27 -9.65 -10.52
CA LEU A 82 -3.24 -8.64 -10.11
C LEU A 82 -2.64 -7.67 -9.07
N ALA A 83 -1.90 -8.17 -8.08
CA ALA A 83 -1.19 -7.35 -7.10
C ALA A 83 -0.23 -6.38 -7.77
N ILE A 84 0.62 -6.88 -8.69
CA ILE A 84 1.56 -6.05 -9.45
C ILE A 84 0.82 -4.98 -10.25
N THR A 85 -0.23 -5.38 -10.98
CA THR A 85 -1.00 -4.44 -11.82
C THR A 85 -1.59 -3.32 -10.97
N ILE A 86 -2.20 -3.67 -9.84
CA ILE A 86 -2.80 -2.70 -8.93
C ILE A 86 -1.74 -1.84 -8.25
N GLY A 87 -0.64 -2.42 -7.78
CA GLY A 87 0.45 -1.68 -7.15
C GLY A 87 1.09 -0.67 -8.10
N MET A 88 1.31 -1.05 -9.36
CA MET A 88 1.78 -0.13 -10.40
C MET A 88 0.75 0.96 -10.69
N PHE A 89 -0.53 0.61 -10.85
CA PHE A 89 -1.57 1.60 -11.13
C PHE A 89 -1.73 2.60 -9.97
N ILE A 90 -1.77 2.11 -8.73
CA ILE A 90 -1.88 2.95 -7.53
C ILE A 90 -0.63 3.81 -7.41
N GLY A 91 0.57 3.24 -7.46
CA GLY A 91 1.83 3.99 -7.33
C GLY A 91 2.02 5.06 -8.42
N MET A 92 1.68 4.76 -9.67
CA MET A 92 1.70 5.78 -10.73
C MET A 92 0.62 6.85 -10.50
N SER A 93 -0.59 6.45 -10.10
CA SER A 93 -1.68 7.40 -9.86
C SER A 93 -1.36 8.32 -8.69
N THR A 94 -0.72 7.82 -7.64
CA THR A 94 -0.32 8.62 -6.49
C THR A 94 0.71 9.66 -6.90
N GLU A 95 1.73 9.27 -7.66
CA GLU A 95 2.74 10.22 -8.17
C GLU A 95 2.14 11.28 -9.10
N VAL A 96 1.26 10.88 -10.02
CA VAL A 96 0.60 11.84 -10.93
C VAL A 96 -0.24 12.83 -10.14
N ILE A 97 -1.01 12.38 -9.15
CA ILE A 97 -1.82 13.27 -8.29
C ILE A 97 -0.90 14.19 -7.48
N GLN A 98 0.21 13.66 -6.98
CA GLN A 98 1.16 14.41 -6.16
C GLN A 98 1.95 15.44 -6.94
N PHE A 99 2.20 15.20 -8.23
CA PHE A 99 2.81 16.18 -9.14
C PHE A 99 1.99 17.47 -9.27
N PHE A 100 0.66 17.41 -9.07
CA PHE A 100 -0.19 18.60 -9.07
C PHE A 100 -0.24 19.32 -7.71
N LEU A 101 0.39 18.77 -6.67
CA LEU A 101 0.51 19.43 -5.38
C LEU A 101 1.74 20.34 -5.37
N PRO A 102 1.59 21.60 -4.94
CA PRO A 102 2.75 22.47 -4.81
C PRO A 102 3.74 21.86 -3.80
N TYR A 103 5.04 21.96 -4.09
CA TYR A 103 6.16 21.50 -3.26
C TYR A 103 6.35 19.98 -3.11
N ARG A 104 5.67 19.15 -3.92
CA ARG A 104 6.02 17.73 -4.04
C ARG A 104 6.59 17.44 -5.42
N PHE A 105 7.84 16.99 -5.44
CA PHE A 105 8.45 16.50 -6.66
C PHE A 105 8.08 15.04 -6.87
N PHE A 106 7.95 14.67 -8.13
CA PHE A 106 7.83 13.28 -8.54
C PHE A 106 8.97 12.47 -7.92
N ASP A 107 8.63 11.44 -7.14
CA ASP A 107 9.62 10.56 -6.53
C ASP A 107 9.53 9.16 -7.15
N PHE A 108 10.54 8.83 -7.94
CA PHE A 108 10.64 7.51 -8.54
C PHE A 108 10.73 6.38 -7.50
N TRP A 109 11.26 6.67 -6.30
CA TRP A 109 11.36 5.68 -5.22
C TRP A 109 10.00 5.28 -4.66
N ASP A 110 9.03 6.19 -4.66
CA ASP A 110 7.66 5.89 -4.21
C ASP A 110 6.98 4.87 -5.14
N ILE A 111 7.24 4.92 -6.45
CA ILE A 111 6.78 3.89 -7.40
C ILE A 111 7.42 2.53 -7.08
N ILE A 112 8.73 2.51 -6.82
CA ILE A 112 9.46 1.28 -6.48
C ILE A 112 8.91 0.66 -5.19
N ILE A 113 8.66 1.46 -4.16
CA ILE A 113 8.14 0.99 -2.87
C ILE A 113 6.73 0.40 -3.05
N ASN A 114 5.85 1.07 -3.79
CA ASN A 114 4.52 0.55 -4.11
C ASN A 114 4.58 -0.79 -4.87
N PHE A 115 5.50 -0.90 -5.83
CA PHE A 115 5.75 -2.14 -6.56
C PHE A 115 6.27 -3.25 -5.64
N ALA A 116 7.23 -2.94 -4.76
CA ALA A 116 7.80 -3.90 -3.80
C ALA A 116 6.74 -4.41 -2.80
N GLY A 117 5.86 -3.53 -2.32
CA GLY A 117 4.74 -3.91 -1.46
C GLY A 117 3.76 -4.86 -2.15
N ALA A 118 3.39 -4.56 -3.40
CA ALA A 118 2.57 -5.43 -4.22
C ALA A 118 3.19 -6.80 -4.47
N LEU A 119 4.49 -6.84 -4.78
CA LEU A 119 5.25 -8.08 -4.96
C LEU A 119 5.21 -8.93 -3.69
N THR A 120 5.46 -8.29 -2.55
CA THR A 120 5.49 -8.93 -1.23
C THR A 120 4.13 -9.55 -0.89
N SER A 121 3.02 -8.82 -1.13
CA SER A 121 1.66 -9.34 -0.93
C SER A 121 1.40 -10.61 -1.74
N GLY A 122 1.80 -10.62 -3.02
CA GLY A 122 1.66 -11.79 -3.89
C GLY A 122 2.48 -13.00 -3.42
N ILE A 123 3.71 -12.78 -2.95
CA ILE A 123 4.57 -13.84 -2.39
C ILE A 123 3.93 -14.42 -1.12
N PHE A 124 3.50 -13.57 -0.18
CA PHE A 124 2.85 -14.01 1.05
C PHE A 124 1.58 -14.82 0.77
N TYR A 125 0.79 -14.41 -0.22
CA TYR A 125 -0.37 -15.19 -0.67
C TYR A 125 0.02 -16.62 -1.07
N HIS A 126 1.04 -16.78 -1.93
CA HIS A 126 1.48 -18.10 -2.38
C HIS A 126 1.97 -18.96 -1.22
N ILE A 127 2.81 -18.42 -0.34
CA ILE A 127 3.33 -19.14 0.83
C ILE A 127 2.17 -19.59 1.74
N PHE A 128 1.23 -18.70 2.03
CA PHE A 128 0.08 -19.00 2.89
C PHE A 128 -0.83 -20.08 2.29
N PHE A 129 -1.11 -20.00 0.99
CA PHE A 129 -1.98 -20.97 0.32
C PHE A 129 -1.33 -22.34 0.19
N ASP A 130 -0.03 -22.39 -0.11
CA ASP A 130 0.74 -23.63 -0.15
C ASP A 130 0.81 -24.29 1.23
N PHE A 131 1.02 -23.51 2.28
CA PHE A 131 1.00 -24.00 3.66
C PHE A 131 -0.37 -24.59 4.03
N ARG A 132 -1.46 -23.87 3.75
CA ARG A 132 -2.84 -24.34 3.99
C ARG A 132 -3.14 -25.64 3.23
N LYS A 133 -2.70 -25.73 1.96
CA LYS A 133 -2.90 -26.93 1.13
C LYS A 133 -2.14 -28.13 1.69
N ARG A 134 -0.92 -27.94 2.17
CA ARG A 134 -0.13 -28.99 2.84
C ARG A 134 -0.82 -29.46 4.12
N PHE A 135 -1.28 -28.54 4.96
CA PHE A 135 -1.97 -28.88 6.21
C PHE A 135 -3.27 -29.68 5.98
N TYR A 136 -4.07 -29.28 4.99
CA TYR A 136 -5.30 -30.00 4.64
C TYR A 136 -5.03 -31.44 4.14
N ARG A 137 -3.93 -31.67 3.42
CA ARG A 137 -3.53 -33.01 2.97
C ARG A 137 -3.10 -33.90 4.14
N LEU A 138 -2.49 -33.34 5.18
CA LEU A 138 -2.06 -34.09 6.37
C LEU A 138 -3.24 -34.55 7.22
N ASN A 139 -4.28 -33.72 7.38
CA ASN A 139 -5.46 -34.05 8.19
C ASN A 139 -6.51 -34.94 7.49
N LYS A 140 -6.31 -35.28 6.21
CA LYS A 140 -7.22 -36.16 5.45
C LYS A 140 -6.78 -37.63 5.45
N LYS A 141 -5.59 -37.92 5.98
CA LYS A 141 -5.11 -39.29 6.24
C LYS A 141 -5.49 -39.70 7.65
#